data_AF-A0A925M472-F1
#
_entry.id   AF-A0A925M472-F1
#
_cell.length_a   1.000
_cell.length_b   1.000
_cell.length_c   1.000
_cell.angle_alpha   90.00
_cell.angle_beta   90.00
_cell.angle_gamma   90.00
#
_symmetry.space_group_name_H-M   'P 1'
#
loop_
_entity.id
_entity.type
_entity.pdbx_description
1 polymer ?
#
loop_
_entity_poly.entity_id
_entity_poly.type
_entity_poly.pdbx_seq_one_letter_code
_entity_poly.pdbx_strand_id
1 'polypeptide(L)' 'DFFPGPSKATRAYLHREAGVVKILESQGWTVQRNAMTKTSFYFSRLLEVTRR' A
#
# COMPACT_ATOMS: atom_id res chain seq x y z
N ASP A 1 8.20 37.51 -8.89
CA ASP A 1 8.74 36.16 -9.12
C ASP A 1 8.78 35.33 -7.86
N PHE A 2 7.90 34.34 -7.80
CA PHE A 2 8.00 33.19 -6.91
C PHE A 2 7.52 31.99 -7.73
N PHE A 3 8.34 31.55 -8.69
CA PHE A 3 8.08 30.29 -9.36
C PHE A 3 8.45 29.19 -8.36
N PRO A 4 7.50 28.37 -7.87
CA PRO A 4 7.90 27.12 -7.26
C PRO A 4 8.47 26.29 -8.41
N GLY A 5 9.79 26.18 -8.48
CA GLY A 5 10.45 25.20 -9.36
C GLY A 5 9.82 23.81 -9.14
N PRO A 6 9.87 22.89 -10.11
CA PRO A 6 9.12 21.64 -10.09
C PRO A 6 9.41 20.91 -8.78
N SER A 7 8.49 21.07 -7.83
CA SER A 7 8.56 20.43 -6.52
C SER A 7 8.80 18.97 -6.81
N LYS A 8 9.88 18.39 -6.28
CA LYS A 8 10.18 16.97 -6.42
C LYS A 8 8.99 16.20 -5.85
N ALA A 9 7.97 15.97 -6.67
CA ALA A 9 6.78 15.28 -6.25
C ALA A 9 7.21 13.86 -5.91
N THR A 10 7.12 13.50 -4.63
CA THR A 10 7.40 12.14 -4.20
C THR A 10 6.47 11.23 -4.98
N ARG A 11 7.05 10.43 -5.88
CA ARG A 11 6.32 9.46 -6.69
C ARG A 11 5.99 8.24 -5.81
N ALA A 12 4.96 8.38 -4.99
CA ALA A 12 4.41 7.32 -4.16
C ALA A 12 3.04 6.93 -4.69
N TYR A 13 2.86 5.63 -4.96
CA TYR A 13 1.60 5.08 -5.43
C TYR A 13 0.86 4.44 -4.27
N LEU A 14 -0.34 4.93 -4.01
CA LEU A 14 -1.24 4.31 -3.05
C LEU A 14 -2.02 3.20 -3.74
N HIS A 15 -2.17 2.09 -3.05
CA HIS A 15 -3.02 0.99 -3.48
C HIS A 15 -4.21 0.87 -2.53
N ARG A 16 -5.40 0.65 -3.08
CA ARG A 16 -6.56 0.27 -2.27
C ARG A 16 -6.33 -1.16 -1.79
N GLU A 17 -6.47 -1.40 -0.49
CA GLU A 17 -6.33 -2.73 0.10
C GLU A 17 -7.22 -3.77 -0.59
N ALA A 18 -8.49 -3.45 -0.86
CA ALA A 18 -9.41 -4.33 -1.56
C ALA A 18 -8.90 -4.74 -2.96
N GLY A 19 -8.18 -3.85 -3.66
CA GLY A 19 -7.56 -4.17 -4.94
C GLY A 19 -6.40 -5.15 -4.80
N VAL A 20 -5.55 -4.94 -3.79
CA VAL A 20 -4.42 -5.83 -3.49
C VAL A 20 -4.92 -7.21 -3.05
N VAL A 21 -5.92 -7.27 -2.16
CA VAL A 21 -6.54 -8.51 -1.69
C VAL A 21 -7.15 -9.30 -2.85
N LYS A 22 -7.93 -8.65 -3.72
CA LYS A 22 -8.52 -9.31 -4.89
C LYS A 22 -7.46 -9.91 -5.82
N ILE A 23 -6.33 -9.22 -6.00
CA ILE A 23 -5.21 -9.74 -6.80
C ILE A 23 -4.62 -10.97 -6.11
N LEU A 24 -4.34 -10.92 -4.80
CA LEU A 24 -3.81 -12.05 -4.04
C LEU A 24 -4.73 -13.28 -4.12
N GLU A 25 -6.04 -13.08 -3.90
CA GLU A 25 -7.06 -14.13 -4.01
C GLU A 25 -7.11 -14.72 -5.42
N SER A 26 -7.05 -13.89 -6.47
CA SER A 26 -7.02 -14.36 -7.86
C SER A 26 -5.79 -15.22 -8.20
N GLN A 27 -4.72 -15.10 -7.41
CA GLN A 27 -3.48 -15.87 -7.53
C GLN A 27 -3.45 -17.10 -6.60
N GLY A 28 -4.56 -17.42 -5.93
CA GLY A 28 -4.70 -18.58 -5.06
C GLY A 28 -4.12 -18.40 -3.65
N TRP A 29 -3.86 -17.16 -3.23
CA TRP A 29 -3.45 -16.86 -1.86
C TRP A 29 -4.67 -16.58 -0.99
N THR A 30 -4.59 -16.96 0.29
CA THR A 30 -5.60 -16.62 1.30
C THR A 30 -5.01 -15.65 2.31
N VAL A 31 -5.65 -14.48 2.46
CA VAL A 31 -5.26 -13.47 3.46
C VAL A 31 -5.58 -13.99 4.86
N GLN A 32 -4.63 -13.85 5.78
CA GLN A 32 -4.74 -14.25 7.17
C GLN A 32 -4.81 -12.99 8.06
N ARG A 33 -3.77 -12.74 8.85
CA ARG A 33 -3.69 -11.55 9.70
C ARG A 33 -3.30 -10.33 8.87
N ASN A 34 -3.66 -9.17 9.38
CA ASN A 34 -3.23 -7.90 8.83
C ASN A 34 -2.78 -6.97 9.95
N ALA A 35 -1.90 -6.03 9.62
CA ALA A 35 -1.42 -5.00 10.54
C ALA A 35 -1.31 -3.66 9.82
N MET A 36 -1.36 -2.58 10.58
CA MET A 36 -1.20 -1.22 10.07
C MET A 36 -0.18 -0.48 10.92
N THR A 37 0.93 -0.08 10.30
CA THR A 37 1.86 0.88 10.90
C THR A 37 1.39 2.27 10.50
N LYS A 38 1.13 3.12 11.50
CA LYS A 38 0.66 4.49 11.31
C LYS A 38 1.47 5.44 12.18
N THR A 39 2.31 6.26 11.55
CA THR A 39 3.01 7.37 12.20
C THR A 39 2.59 8.68 11.54
N SER A 40 3.17 9.81 11.96
CA SER A 40 2.83 11.12 11.41
C SER A 40 3.06 11.23 9.90
N PHE A 41 4.07 10.54 9.37
CA PHE A 41 4.48 10.66 7.95
C PHE A 41 4.72 9.32 7.26
N TYR A 42 4.59 8.19 7.97
CA TYR A 42 4.79 6.86 7.41
C TYR A 42 3.59 5.95 7.71
N PHE A 43 3.11 5.32 6.65
CA PHE A 43 1.94 4.45 6.68
C PHE A 43 2.28 3.17 5.91
N SER A 44 2.07 2.02 6.54
CA SER A 44 2.30 0.73 5.91
C SER A 44 1.20 -0.25 6.28
N ARG A 45 0.61 -0.88 5.26
CA ARG A 45 -0.38 -1.93 5.41
C ARG A 45 0.31 -3.28 5.18
N LEU A 46 0.36 -4.11 6.21
CA LEU A 46 0.93 -5.46 6.15
C LEU A 46 -0.21 -6.47 6.04
N LEU A 47 -0.11 -7.38 5.07
CA LEU A 47 -1.04 -8.48 4.87
C LEU A 47 -0.24 -9.79 4.93
N GLU A 48 -0.57 -10.66 5.87
CA GLU A 48 -0.08 -12.04 5.86
C GLU A 48 -0.92 -12.84 4.86
N VAL A 49 -0.26 -13.62 4.02
CA VAL A 49 -0.90 -14.50 3.07
C VAL A 49 -0.30 -15.89 3.15
N THR A 50 -1.16 -16.90 3.05
CA THR A 50 -0.75 -18.31 3.00
C THR A 50 -1.34 -18.96 1.76
N ARG A 51 -0.64 -19.99 1.27
CA ARG A 51 -1.11 -20.85 0.19
C ARG A 51 -1.25 -22.26 0.77
N ARG A 52 -2.39 -22.90 0.50
CA ARG A 52 -2.60 -24.31 0.84
C ARG A 52 -1.84 -25.21 -0.12
#